data_AF-A0A6G3Z823-F1
#
_entry.id   AF-A0A6G3Z823-F1
#
_cell.length_a   1.000
_cell.length_b   1.000
_cell.length_c   1.000
_cell.angle_alpha   90.00
_cell.angle_beta   90.00
_cell.angle_gamma   90.00
#
_symmetry.space_group_name_H-M   'P 1'
#
loop_
_entity.id
_entity.type
_entity.pdbx_description
1 polymer ?
#
loop_
_entity_poly.entity_id
_entity_poly.type
_entity_poly.pdbx_seq_one_letter_code
_entity_poly.pdbx_strand_id
1 'polypeptide(L)' 'YLVWPLADSELNTKLWMDGVLSTSIWPGQRVDIRMANCWAEFILLGKDHSYYRTLRSKLQWAGARIRYDNNHRN' A
#
# COMPACT_ATOMS: atom_id res chain seq x y z
N TYR A 1 -8.40 2.48 -12.44
CA TYR A 1 -9.50 1.82 -11.71
C TYR A 1 -10.51 2.86 -11.30
N LEU A 2 -11.80 2.57 -11.44
CA LEU A 2 -12.87 3.45 -10.97
C LEU A 2 -13.29 3.02 -9.56
N VAL A 3 -13.37 3.98 -8.65
CA VAL A 3 -13.80 3.78 -7.26
C VAL A 3 -15.06 4.60 -7.02
N TRP A 4 -16.10 3.91 -6.55
CA TRP A 4 -17.36 4.52 -6.14
C TRP A 4 -17.50 4.40 -4.63
N PRO A 5 -17.67 5.50 -3.89
CA PRO A 5 -18.04 5.40 -2.49
C PRO A 5 -19.44 4.78 -2.38
N LEU A 6 -19.61 3.83 -1.46
CA LEU A 6 -20.95 3.46 -1.01
C LEU A 6 -21.57 4.71 -0.38
N ALA A 7 -22.85 4.96 -0.68
CA ALA A 7 -23.54 6.19 -0.33
C ALA A 7 -23.21 6.64 1.11
N ASP A 8 -22.55 7.79 1.21
CA ASP A 8 -22.13 8.38 2.47
C ASP A 8 -22.82 9.73 2.60
N SER A 9 -23.89 9.77 3.39
CA SER A 9 -24.70 10.97 3.63
C SER A 9 -23.98 12.01 4.49
N GLU A 10 -22.91 11.63 5.19
CA GLU A 10 -22.24 12.46 6.20
C GLU A 10 -20.88 13.02 5.74
N LEU A 11 -20.49 12.81 4.47
CA LEU A 11 -19.23 13.32 3.88
C LEU A 11 -17.97 12.82 4.60
N ASN A 12 -18.03 11.63 5.20
CA ASN A 12 -16.91 11.03 5.92
C ASN A 12 -15.85 10.44 4.98
N THR A 13 -16.20 10.20 3.72
CA THR A 13 -15.30 9.59 2.73
C THR A 13 -14.24 10.58 2.26
N LYS A 14 -12.98 10.28 2.56
CA LYS A 14 -11.82 11.11 2.24
C LYS A 14 -10.80 10.34 1.41
N LEU A 15 -10.23 10.99 0.41
CA LEU A 15 -9.09 10.50 -0.36
C LEU A 15 -7.79 10.94 0.32
N TRP A 16 -6.90 9.97 0.58
CA TRP A 16 -5.56 10.20 1.13
C TRP A 16 -4.53 9.79 0.08
N MET A 17 -3.48 10.61 -0.08
CA MET A 17 -2.39 10.39 -1.03
C MET A 17 -1.07 10.46 -0.27
N ASP A 18 -0.25 9.41 -0.36
CA ASP A 18 1.06 9.30 0.30
C ASP A 18 1.04 9.62 1.81
N GLY A 19 -0.06 9.28 2.48
CA GLY A 19 -0.26 9.50 3.92
C GLY A 19 -0.80 10.89 4.29
N VAL A 20 -1.06 11.76 3.32
CA VAL A 20 -1.61 13.11 3.53
C VAL A 20 -3.03 13.21 2.99
N LEU A 21 -3.90 13.98 3.67
CA LEU A 21 -5.25 14.23 3.19
C LEU A 21 -5.20 14.96 1.85
N SER A 22 -5.80 14.37 0.81
CA SER A 22 -5.86 14.95 -0.52
C SER A 22 -7.16 15.75 -0.70
N THR A 23 -8.32 15.10 -0.59
CA THR A 23 -9.63 15.76 -0.73
C THR A 23 -10.76 14.90 -0.16
N SER A 24 -11.91 15.50 0.16
CA SER A 24 -13.15 14.76 0.47
C SER A 24 -13.89 14.37 -0.82
N ILE A 25 -14.57 13.22 -0.79
CA ILE A 25 -15.41 12.75 -1.91
C ILE A 25 -16.86 13.09 -1.59
N TRP A 26 -17.50 13.90 -2.44
CA TRP A 26 -18.89 14.31 -2.23
C TRP A 26 -19.88 13.28 -2.78
N PRO A 27 -21.13 13.23 -2.26
CA PRO A 27 -22.18 12.39 -2.81
C PRO A 27 -22.33 12.56 -4.32
N GLY A 28 -22.37 11.44 -5.05
CA GLY A 28 -22.44 11.40 -6.51
C GLY A 28 -21.11 11.58 -7.23
N GLN A 29 -20.02 11.91 -6.53
CA GLN A 29 -18.68 11.91 -7.12
C GLN A 29 -18.07 10.51 -7.11
N ARG A 30 -17.12 10.31 -8.04
CA ARG A 30 -16.32 9.10 -8.16
C ARG A 30 -14.85 9.47 -8.28
N VAL A 31 -13.99 8.53 -7.96
CA VAL A 31 -12.55 8.69 -8.15
C VAL A 31 -12.09 7.80 -9.30
N ASP A 32 -11.33 8.38 -10.22
CA ASP A 32 -10.63 7.64 -11.27
C ASP A 32 -9.13 7.65 -11.00
N ILE A 33 -8.57 6.46 -10.79
CA ILE A 33 -7.14 6.26 -10.49
C ILE A 33 -6.46 5.73 -11.74
N ARG A 34 -5.49 6.50 -12.26
CA ARG A 34 -4.70 6.19 -13.45
C ARG A 34 -3.23 6.45 -13.22
N MET A 35 -2.38 5.80 -14.04
CA MET A 35 -0.97 6.17 -14.12
C MET A 35 -0.87 7.64 -14.56
N ALA A 36 -0.05 8.43 -13.87
CA ALA A 36 0.26 9.78 -14.29
C ALA A 36 1.15 9.75 -15.55
N ASN A 37 1.10 10.80 -16.36
CA ASN A 37 1.94 10.94 -17.55
C ASN A 37 3.39 11.39 -17.23
N CYS A 38 3.80 11.26 -15.98
CA CYS A 38 5.12 11.63 -15.49
C CYS A 38 5.67 10.54 -14.56
N TRP A 39 6.99 10.48 -14.45
CA TRP A 39 7.70 9.56 -13.59
C TRP A 39 8.18 10.26 -12.33
N ALA A 40 8.24 9.51 -11.23
CA ALA A 40 8.97 9.95 -10.05
C ALA A 40 10.47 9.70 -10.27
N GLU A 41 11.28 10.74 -10.09
CA GLU A 41 12.74 10.68 -10.29
C GLU A 41 13.43 10.34 -8.96
N PHE A 42 14.01 9.15 -8.88
CA PHE A 42 14.78 8.70 -7.72
C PHE A 42 16.25 8.52 -8.08
N ILE A 43 17.15 8.86 -7.15
CA ILE A 43 18.59 8.65 -7.29
C ILE A 43 19.02 7.50 -6.35
N LEU A 44 19.71 6.51 -6.90
CA LEU A 44 20.31 5.42 -6.13
C LEU A 44 21.73 5.80 -5.70
N LEU A 45 21.95 5.95 -4.40
CA LEU A 45 23.26 6.36 -3.85
C LEU A 45 24.23 5.19 -3.58
N GLY A 46 23.74 3.95 -3.49
CA GLY A 46 24.54 2.78 -3.15
C GLY A 46 25.01 1.99 -4.37
N LYS A 47 26.30 1.61 -4.42
CA LYS A 47 26.89 0.83 -5.51
C LYS A 47 26.23 -0.55 -5.71
N ASP A 48 25.77 -1.18 -4.64
CA ASP A 48 25.14 -2.50 -4.66
C ASP A 48 23.65 -2.44 -4.28
N HIS A 49 22.91 -1.47 -4.84
CA HIS A 49 21.48 -1.36 -4.59
C HIS A 49 20.73 -2.60 -5.11
N SER A 50 19.93 -3.22 -4.24
CA SER A 50 19.04 -4.32 -4.59
C SER A 50 17.70 -4.18 -3.89
N TYR A 51 16.62 -4.18 -4.68
CA TYR A 51 15.25 -4.16 -4.18
C TYR A 51 14.99 -5.31 -3.21
N TYR A 52 15.35 -6.55 -3.59
CA TYR A 52 15.08 -7.74 -2.78
C TYR A 52 15.88 -7.77 -1.47
N ARG A 53 17.12 -7.26 -1.48
CA ARG A 53 17.92 -7.10 -0.26
C ARG A 53 17.26 -6.11 0.69
N THR A 54 16.85 -4.94 0.16
CA THR A 54 16.13 -3.93 0.93
C THR A 54 14.84 -4.47 1.53
N LEU A 55 14.05 -5.17 0.72
CA LEU A 55 12.77 -5.75 1.13
C LEU A 55 12.94 -6.79 2.23
N ARG A 56 13.89 -7.73 2.06
CA ARG A 56 14.21 -8.75 3.07
C ARG A 56 14.59 -8.11 4.40
N SER A 57 15.48 -7.12 4.38
CA SER A 57 15.95 -6.45 5.60
C SER A 57 14.86 -5.64 6.28
N LYS A 58 14.06 -4.87 5.53
CA LYS A 58 12.99 -4.05 6.11
C LYS A 58 11.87 -4.88 6.74
N LEU A 59 11.47 -5.96 6.08
CA LEU A 59 10.37 -6.82 6.56
C LEU A 59 10.85 -7.91 7.53
N GLN A 60 12.15 -8.01 7.81
CA GLN A 60 12.73 -9.15 8.55
C GLN A 60 12.29 -10.49 7.94
N TRP A 61 12.28 -10.56 6.60
CA TRP A 61 11.67 -11.65 5.83
C TRP A 61 12.47 -12.98 5.86
N ALA A 62 13.29 -13.17 6.89
CA ALA A 62 13.94 -14.45 7.20
C ALA A 62 13.05 -15.40 8.02
N GLY A 63 11.83 -14.98 8.37
CA GLY A 63 10.77 -15.87 8.81
C GLY A 63 10.66 -16.00 10.33
N ALA A 64 9.54 -15.53 10.88
CA ALA A 64 8.94 -16.19 12.02
C ALA A 64 8.48 -17.58 11.56
N ARG A 65 9.39 -18.56 11.52
CA ARG A 65 9.00 -19.98 11.46
C ARG A 65 8.37 -20.32 12.81
N ILE A 66 7.07 -20.10 12.95
CA ILE A 66 6.31 -20.74 14.02
C ILE A 66 6.34 -22.24 13.70
N ARG A 67 7.22 -22.98 14.39
CA ARG A 67 7.13 -24.45 14.41
C ARG A 67 5.82 -24.79 15.11
N TYR A 68 4.83 -25.18 14.33
CA TYR A 68 3.61 -25.77 14.85
C TYR A 68 3.90 -27.26 15.09
N ASP A 69 4.33 -27.62 16.29
CA ASP A 69 4.45 -29.02 16.69
C ASP A 69 3.04 -29.56 16.98
N ASN A 70 2.49 -30.27 16.00
CA ASN A 70 1.18 -30.90 16.10
C ASN A 70 1.34 -32.27 16.80
N ASN A 71 1.39 -32.28 18.13
CA ASN A 71 1.60 -33.50 18.95
C ASN A 71 0.33 -34.37 19.08
N HIS A 72 -0.41 -34.58 17.99
CA HIS A 72 -1.68 -35.32 17.98
C HIS A 72 -1.69 -36.49 17.00
N ARG A 73 -0.60 -37.28 16.95
CA ARG A 73 -0.66 -38.62 16.35
C ARG A 73 0.13 -39.63 17.19
N ASN A 74 -0.66 -40.49 17.83
CA ASN A 74 -0.39 -41.78 18.48
C ASN A 74 0.33 -41.76 19.83
#